data_AF-A0A291Q4R2-F1
#
_entry.id   AF-A0A291Q4R2-F1
#
_cell.length_a   1.000
_cell.length_b   1.000
_cell.length_c   1.000
_cell.angle_alpha   90.00
_cell.angle_beta   90.00
_cell.angle_gamma   90.00
#
_symmetry.space_group_name_H-M   'P 1'
#
loop_
_entity.id
_entity.type
_entity.pdbx_description
1 polymer ?
#
loop_
_entity_poly.entity_id
_entity_poly.type
_entity_poly.pdbx_seq_one_letter_code
_entity_poly.pdbx_strand_id
1 'polypeptide(L)'
;MSVEPGRFDVDAVDAVVLDIEGTTSATGFVVDVLYPYARARFGALLAARGAEPEVARAVAQVRAEAGEPDADAARVEEILGRWVDEDRKATPLKTLQGILWAEGFARGDLVSHFYPDVIEVLRRWHADGVRLYVYSSGSVAAQRAWFAHSPEGDLLGLVSGLYDTENAGPKQEADSYRKIASSTGVAPERLLFLSDRPGELDAARAAGWRAVGVRRAGEPYADADFGDHPVVADLEQFMTGTTAVTSVSAVTAADLEEAGAVLAAEAARFASFGWMRGTSGNLSLVLSRDPLRLAVTASGRDKGELTSSDVVLTDGAGAAVGPGRPSAEAALHARVARLTGAGAVVHVHTVASVVMGQRSPEGLVFEGLEMLKGLGHPTHEVSVTLPVIANSQDMTVLGDRLEAALAPGMPAVVVAGHGIYVWGADAREARHRAEVVEWLLELELARR
;
A
#
# COMPACT_ATOMS: atom_id res chain seq x y z
N MET A 1 -19.00 34.47 0.18
CA MET A 1 -17.89 33.52 0.38
C MET A 1 -18.37 32.19 -0.16
N SER A 2 -18.05 31.91 -1.42
CA SER A 2 -18.43 30.70 -2.15
C SER A 2 -17.26 29.72 -2.03
N VAL A 3 -17.50 28.61 -1.33
CA VAL A 3 -16.60 27.45 -1.27
C VAL A 3 -16.60 26.81 -2.66
N GLU A 4 -15.44 26.64 -3.29
CA GLU A 4 -15.34 25.86 -4.53
C GLU A 4 -15.79 24.42 -4.27
N PRO A 5 -16.53 23.79 -5.19
CA PRO A 5 -16.95 22.40 -5.02
C PRO A 5 -15.74 21.46 -5.04
N GLY A 6 -15.59 20.63 -4.00
CA GLY A 6 -14.71 19.45 -4.02
C GLY A 6 -13.41 19.51 -3.20
N ARG A 7 -13.26 20.42 -2.22
CA ARG A 7 -12.11 20.42 -1.30
C ARG A 7 -12.54 20.59 0.15
N PHE A 8 -12.09 19.67 1.01
CA PHE A 8 -12.46 19.63 2.42
C PHE A 8 -11.23 19.83 3.32
N ASP A 9 -11.34 20.70 4.31
CA ASP A 9 -10.27 20.95 5.28
C ASP A 9 -10.44 20.02 6.49
N VAL A 10 -9.45 19.14 6.70
CA VAL A 10 -9.41 18.19 7.82
C VAL A 10 -8.76 18.80 9.07
N ASP A 11 -8.12 19.98 9.00
CA ASP A 11 -7.61 20.67 10.22
C ASP A 11 -8.73 21.23 11.08
N ALA A 12 -9.92 21.32 10.48
CA ALA A 12 -11.13 21.65 11.19
C ALA A 12 -11.62 20.52 12.12
N VAL A 13 -10.95 19.37 12.15
CA VAL A 13 -11.24 18.23 13.04
C VAL A 13 -10.01 17.73 13.80
N ASP A 14 -10.24 17.06 14.93
CA ASP A 14 -9.19 16.39 15.73
C ASP A 14 -9.10 14.90 15.43
N ALA A 15 -10.12 14.35 14.76
CA ALA A 15 -10.22 12.94 14.47
C ALA A 15 -11.09 12.65 13.23
N VAL A 16 -10.70 11.63 12.49
CA VAL A 16 -11.44 11.07 11.35
C VAL A 16 -11.87 9.65 11.69
N VAL A 17 -13.13 9.34 11.42
CA VAL A 17 -13.71 8.00 11.58
C VAL A 17 -14.08 7.47 10.19
N LEU A 18 -13.55 6.30 9.86
CA LEU A 18 -13.60 5.71 8.52
C LEU A 18 -14.56 4.53 8.49
N ASP A 19 -15.46 4.53 7.52
CA ASP A 19 -16.04 3.28 7.02
C ASP A 19 -15.02 2.50 6.18
N ILE A 20 -15.27 1.21 5.94
CA ILE A 20 -14.40 0.34 5.15
C ILE A 20 -14.95 0.13 3.73
N GLU A 21 -16.05 -0.62 3.62
CA GLU A 21 -16.63 -1.02 2.33
C GLU A 21 -17.15 0.21 1.59
N GLY A 22 -16.86 0.31 0.29
CA GLY A 22 -17.20 1.46 -0.55
C GLY A 22 -16.44 2.77 -0.23
N THR A 23 -15.67 2.82 0.86
CA THR A 23 -15.01 4.03 1.36
C THR A 23 -13.49 3.94 1.25
N THR A 24 -12.87 3.09 2.07
CA THR A 24 -11.43 2.78 1.98
C THR A 24 -11.13 1.60 1.08
N SER A 25 -12.12 0.73 0.86
CA SER A 25 -11.95 -0.58 0.24
C SER A 25 -13.15 -0.92 -0.63
N ALA A 26 -12.93 -1.65 -1.73
CA ALA A 26 -14.01 -2.04 -2.63
C ALA A 26 -14.96 -3.05 -1.97
N THR A 27 -16.27 -2.81 -2.06
CA THR A 27 -17.31 -3.76 -1.63
C THR A 27 -17.18 -5.07 -2.40
N GLY A 28 -16.81 -4.98 -3.69
CA GLY A 28 -16.56 -6.14 -4.55
C GLY A 28 -15.50 -7.08 -3.99
N PHE A 29 -14.49 -6.60 -3.26
CA PHE A 29 -13.47 -7.48 -2.68
C PHE A 29 -14.05 -8.50 -1.68
N VAL A 30 -15.07 -8.11 -0.92
CA VAL A 30 -15.73 -9.03 0.01
C VAL A 30 -16.41 -10.16 -0.76
N VAL A 31 -17.11 -9.83 -1.84
CA VAL A 31 -17.88 -10.79 -2.65
C VAL A 31 -16.99 -11.63 -3.57
N ASP A 32 -15.96 -11.03 -4.16
CA ASP A 32 -15.14 -11.64 -5.21
C ASP A 32 -13.92 -12.38 -4.64
N VAL A 33 -13.49 -12.05 -3.42
CA VAL A 33 -12.31 -12.64 -2.79
C VAL A 33 -12.64 -13.33 -1.48
N LEU A 34 -13.20 -12.61 -0.50
CA LEU A 34 -13.40 -13.17 0.84
C LEU A 34 -14.46 -14.28 0.87
N TYR A 35 -15.57 -14.11 0.15
CA TYR A 35 -16.64 -15.11 0.08
C TYR A 35 -16.15 -16.41 -0.58
N PRO A 36 -15.54 -16.40 -1.78
CA PRO A 36 -14.93 -17.60 -2.37
C PRO A 36 -13.87 -18.24 -1.47
N TYR A 37 -13.04 -17.42 -0.80
CA TYR A 37 -12.01 -17.92 0.11
C TYR A 37 -12.62 -18.77 1.24
N ALA A 38 -13.66 -18.24 1.90
CA ALA A 38 -14.35 -18.95 2.97
C ALA A 38 -15.12 -20.18 2.45
N ARG A 39 -15.84 -20.04 1.32
CA ARG A 39 -16.60 -21.12 0.70
C ARG A 39 -15.73 -22.35 0.44
N ALA A 40 -14.53 -22.16 -0.09
CA ALA A 40 -13.60 -23.25 -0.37
C ALA A 40 -13.03 -23.94 0.89
N ARG A 41 -13.27 -23.41 2.09
CA ARG A 41 -12.61 -23.83 3.33
C ARG A 41 -13.57 -24.24 4.45
N PHE A 42 -14.88 -24.09 4.28
CA PHE A 42 -15.85 -24.55 5.29
C PHE A 42 -15.71 -26.03 5.60
N GLY A 43 -15.64 -26.91 4.61
CA GLY A 43 -15.48 -28.35 4.84
C GLY A 43 -14.25 -28.70 5.66
N ALA A 44 -13.11 -28.07 5.36
CA ALA A 44 -11.87 -28.27 6.10
C ALA A 44 -11.98 -27.79 7.56
N LEU A 45 -12.58 -26.61 7.79
CA LEU A 45 -12.81 -26.08 9.13
C LEU A 45 -13.70 -27.01 9.96
N LEU A 46 -14.83 -27.44 9.39
CA LEU A 46 -15.80 -28.30 10.07
C LEU A 46 -15.21 -29.68 10.39
N ALA A 47 -14.43 -30.26 9.47
CA ALA A 47 -13.81 -31.56 9.67
C ALA A 47 -12.68 -31.53 10.71
N ALA A 48 -11.80 -30.53 10.65
CA ALA A 48 -10.63 -30.48 11.50
C ALA A 48 -10.90 -29.87 12.89
N ARG A 49 -11.82 -28.90 12.97
CA ARG A 49 -11.99 -28.02 14.13
C ARG A 49 -13.44 -27.91 14.60
N GLY A 50 -14.33 -28.78 14.13
CA GLY A 50 -15.75 -28.77 14.52
C GLY A 50 -16.02 -28.95 16.02
N ALA A 51 -15.06 -29.51 16.78
CA ALA A 51 -15.15 -29.68 18.23
C ALA A 51 -14.69 -28.45 19.03
N GLU A 52 -14.09 -27.44 18.38
CA GLU A 52 -13.68 -26.23 19.08
C GLU A 52 -14.90 -25.46 19.57
N PRO A 53 -14.89 -24.87 20.80
CA PRO A 53 -16.10 -24.33 21.41
C PRO A 53 -16.82 -23.27 20.57
N GLU A 54 -16.09 -22.43 19.84
CA GLU A 54 -16.66 -21.39 19.00
C GLU A 54 -17.25 -21.96 17.70
N VAL A 55 -16.51 -22.84 17.02
CA VAL A 55 -16.97 -23.52 15.80
C VAL A 55 -18.18 -24.40 16.11
N ALA A 56 -18.13 -25.20 17.18
CA ALA A 56 -19.23 -26.06 17.62
C ALA A 56 -20.51 -25.25 17.92
N ARG A 57 -20.37 -24.08 18.55
CA ARG A 57 -21.50 -23.18 18.84
C ARG A 57 -22.09 -22.61 17.56
N ALA A 58 -21.26 -22.11 16.65
CA ALA A 58 -21.72 -21.59 15.37
C ALA A 58 -22.42 -22.67 14.55
N VAL A 59 -21.87 -23.89 14.47
CA VAL A 59 -22.48 -25.04 13.80
C VAL A 59 -23.85 -25.39 14.40
N ALA A 60 -23.97 -25.40 15.74
CA ALA A 60 -25.26 -25.64 16.39
C ALA A 60 -26.30 -24.56 16.03
N GLN A 61 -25.88 -23.30 15.92
CA GLN A 61 -26.74 -22.21 15.45
C GLN A 61 -27.13 -22.36 13.98
N VAL A 62 -26.20 -22.77 13.10
CA VAL A 62 -26.51 -23.07 11.68
C VAL A 62 -27.62 -24.12 11.60
N ARG A 63 -27.49 -25.23 12.33
CA ARG A 63 -28.47 -26.31 12.39
C ARG A 63 -29.84 -25.82 12.84
N ALA A 64 -29.87 -25.02 13.90
CA ALA A 64 -31.12 -24.46 14.43
C ALA A 64 -31.80 -23.51 13.42
N GLU A 65 -31.04 -22.60 12.82
CA GLU A 65 -31.55 -21.63 11.85
C GLU A 65 -31.96 -22.25 10.50
N ALA A 66 -31.35 -23.37 10.12
CA ALA A 66 -31.73 -24.15 8.94
C ALA A 66 -32.93 -25.07 9.20
N GLY A 67 -33.30 -25.30 10.47
CA GLY A 67 -34.30 -26.30 10.84
C GLY A 67 -33.82 -27.74 10.67
N GLU A 68 -32.51 -27.96 10.66
CA GLU A 68 -31.87 -29.27 10.43
C GLU A 68 -30.98 -29.64 11.64
N PRO A 69 -31.55 -30.06 12.80
CA PRO A 69 -30.80 -30.29 14.03
C PRO A 69 -29.75 -31.42 13.95
N ASP A 70 -29.98 -32.39 13.07
CA ASP A 70 -29.12 -33.57 12.89
C ASP A 70 -28.15 -33.46 11.69
N ALA A 71 -28.07 -32.29 11.04
CA ALA A 71 -27.20 -32.11 9.87
C ALA A 71 -25.72 -32.38 10.20
N ASP A 72 -25.08 -33.27 9.45
CA ASP A 72 -23.66 -33.56 9.58
C ASP A 72 -22.79 -32.42 9.01
N ALA A 73 -21.45 -32.55 9.11
CA ALA A 73 -20.53 -31.50 8.68
C ALA A 73 -20.65 -31.16 7.19
N ALA A 74 -20.86 -32.17 6.33
CA ALA A 74 -21.02 -31.96 4.89
C ALA A 74 -22.32 -31.21 4.60
N ARG A 75 -23.42 -31.57 5.28
CA ARG A 75 -24.69 -30.86 5.13
C ARG A 75 -24.62 -29.42 5.64
N VAL A 76 -23.91 -29.17 6.74
CA VAL A 76 -23.66 -27.82 7.27
C VAL A 76 -22.84 -26.99 6.28
N GLU A 77 -21.83 -27.57 5.63
CA GLU A 77 -21.07 -26.90 4.57
C GLU A 77 -21.97 -26.49 3.39
N GLU A 78 -22.86 -27.38 2.92
CA GLU A 78 -23.82 -27.04 1.86
C GLU A 78 -24.76 -25.88 2.26
N ILE A 79 -25.23 -25.88 3.51
CA ILE A 79 -26.08 -24.81 4.04
C ILE A 79 -25.31 -23.48 4.06
N LEU A 80 -24.07 -23.49 4.56
CA LEU A 80 -23.21 -22.31 4.60
C LEU A 80 -22.92 -21.78 3.19
N GLY A 81 -22.61 -22.67 2.24
CA GLY A 81 -22.40 -22.29 0.84
C GLY A 81 -23.62 -21.59 0.25
N ARG A 82 -24.81 -22.15 0.46
CA ARG A 82 -26.07 -21.52 0.02
C ARG A 82 -26.29 -20.15 0.66
N TRP A 83 -26.03 -20.03 1.96
CA TRP A 83 -26.17 -18.75 2.66
C TRP A 83 -25.18 -17.69 2.17
N VAL A 84 -23.97 -18.09 1.77
CA VAL A 84 -23.03 -17.19 1.08
C VAL A 84 -23.58 -16.76 -0.28
N ASP A 85 -24.10 -17.70 -1.07
CA ASP A 85 -24.66 -17.41 -2.40
C ASP A 85 -25.91 -16.51 -2.34
N GLU A 86 -26.67 -16.58 -1.24
CA GLU A 86 -27.85 -15.76 -0.94
C GLU A 86 -27.52 -14.41 -0.28
N ASP A 87 -26.24 -14.10 -0.02
CA ASP A 87 -25.78 -12.98 0.82
C ASP A 87 -26.52 -12.88 2.18
N ARG A 88 -26.83 -14.03 2.77
CA ARG A 88 -27.59 -14.11 4.02
C ARG A 88 -26.78 -13.56 5.18
N LYS A 89 -27.31 -12.55 5.88
CA LYS A 89 -26.69 -11.92 7.06
C LYS A 89 -26.91 -12.74 8.35
N ALA A 90 -26.52 -14.02 8.36
CA ALA A 90 -26.63 -14.89 9.54
C ALA A 90 -25.41 -14.75 10.47
N THR A 91 -25.65 -14.57 11.77
CA THR A 91 -24.60 -14.49 12.81
C THR A 91 -23.63 -15.70 12.80
N PRO A 92 -24.11 -16.96 12.75
CA PRO A 92 -23.19 -18.09 12.72
C PRO A 92 -22.35 -18.18 11.44
N LEU A 93 -22.88 -17.73 10.30
CA LEU A 93 -22.11 -17.63 9.06
C LEU A 93 -20.95 -16.65 9.22
N LYS A 94 -21.24 -15.43 9.70
CA LYS A 94 -20.23 -14.39 9.95
C LYS A 94 -19.15 -14.86 10.93
N THR A 95 -19.53 -15.64 11.93
CA THR A 95 -18.58 -16.21 12.90
C THR A 95 -17.58 -17.13 12.20
N LEU A 96 -18.07 -18.10 11.41
CA LEU A 96 -17.20 -19.05 10.70
C LEU A 96 -16.37 -18.37 9.61
N GLN A 97 -16.95 -17.42 8.87
CA GLN A 97 -16.23 -16.58 7.91
C GLN A 97 -15.10 -15.80 8.60
N GLY A 98 -15.39 -15.17 9.75
CA GLY A 98 -14.40 -14.42 10.52
C GLY A 98 -13.19 -15.26 10.95
N ILE A 99 -13.42 -16.51 11.40
CA ILE A 99 -12.34 -17.46 11.73
C ILE A 99 -11.48 -17.74 10.50
N LEU A 100 -12.10 -18.07 9.36
CA LEU A 100 -11.38 -18.41 8.14
C LEU A 100 -10.59 -17.22 7.58
N TRP A 101 -11.18 -16.02 7.59
CA TRP A 101 -10.49 -14.83 7.11
C TRP A 101 -9.33 -14.43 8.01
N ALA A 102 -9.50 -14.47 9.33
CA ALA A 102 -8.42 -14.20 10.27
C ALA A 102 -7.21 -15.13 10.04
N GLU A 103 -7.46 -16.41 9.76
CA GLU A 103 -6.40 -17.34 9.39
C GLU A 103 -5.78 -17.05 8.02
N GLY A 104 -6.60 -16.73 7.03
CA GLY A 104 -6.12 -16.39 5.69
C GLY A 104 -5.21 -15.17 5.72
N PHE A 105 -5.57 -14.15 6.49
CA PHE A 105 -4.72 -12.98 6.73
C PHE A 105 -3.44 -13.36 7.48
N ALA A 106 -3.54 -14.10 8.59
CA ALA A 106 -2.38 -14.50 9.39
C ALA A 106 -1.36 -15.37 8.60
N ARG A 107 -1.83 -16.18 7.64
CA ARG A 107 -0.98 -17.01 6.77
C ARG A 107 -0.45 -16.26 5.54
N GLY A 108 -0.99 -15.07 5.25
CA GLY A 108 -0.70 -14.32 4.03
C GLY A 108 -1.41 -14.84 2.78
N ASP A 109 -2.40 -15.74 2.93
CA ASP A 109 -3.27 -16.17 1.82
C ASP A 109 -4.21 -15.04 1.39
N LEU A 110 -4.54 -14.13 2.31
CA LEU A 110 -5.35 -12.96 2.09
C LEU A 110 -4.54 -11.71 2.38
N VAL A 111 -4.69 -10.70 1.52
CA VAL A 111 -4.19 -9.34 1.71
C VAL A 111 -5.40 -8.43 1.54
N SER A 112 -5.63 -7.52 2.48
CA SER A 112 -6.82 -6.67 2.45
C SER A 112 -6.75 -5.69 1.27
N HIS A 113 -7.88 -5.28 0.74
CA HIS A 113 -7.91 -4.28 -0.32
C HIS A 113 -8.00 -2.86 0.27
N PHE A 114 -7.26 -1.93 -0.33
CA PHE A 114 -7.45 -0.48 -0.15
C PHE A 114 -7.43 0.20 -1.52
N TYR A 115 -8.20 1.27 -1.71
CA TYR A 115 -8.06 2.09 -2.92
C TYR A 115 -6.69 2.78 -2.95
N PRO A 116 -6.12 3.07 -4.14
CA PRO A 116 -4.77 3.60 -4.27
C PRO A 116 -4.49 4.89 -3.49
N ASP A 117 -5.49 5.76 -3.33
CA ASP A 117 -5.36 7.03 -2.60
C ASP A 117 -5.37 6.88 -1.07
N VAL A 118 -5.86 5.76 -0.55
CA VAL A 118 -6.28 5.68 0.85
C VAL A 118 -5.08 5.63 1.79
N ILE A 119 -4.17 4.68 1.58
CA ILE A 119 -3.09 4.39 2.55
C ILE A 119 -2.20 5.61 2.75
N GLU A 120 -1.85 6.30 1.67
CA GLU A 120 -1.05 7.52 1.71
C GLU A 120 -1.75 8.63 2.50
N VAL A 121 -3.04 8.86 2.26
CA VAL A 121 -3.82 9.88 2.96
C VAL A 121 -3.97 9.55 4.45
N LEU A 122 -4.18 8.28 4.81
CA LEU A 122 -4.23 7.86 6.21
C LEU A 122 -2.90 8.12 6.93
N ARG A 123 -1.76 7.79 6.29
CA ARG A 123 -0.44 8.09 6.85
C ARG A 123 -0.23 9.58 7.04
N ARG A 124 -0.61 10.40 6.05
CA ARG A 124 -0.52 11.86 6.13
C ARG A 124 -1.32 12.42 7.29
N TRP A 125 -2.60 12.07 7.40
CA TRP A 125 -3.45 12.52 8.51
C TRP A 125 -2.88 12.09 9.87
N HIS A 126 -2.40 10.85 9.98
CA HIS A 126 -1.78 10.38 11.21
C HIS A 126 -0.52 11.17 11.57
N ALA A 127 0.35 11.46 10.59
CA ALA A 127 1.54 12.28 10.76
C ALA A 127 1.21 13.73 11.17
N ASP A 128 0.12 14.28 10.64
CA ASP A 128 -0.42 15.60 10.98
C ASP A 128 -1.12 15.62 12.36
N GLY A 129 -1.12 14.49 13.08
CA GLY A 129 -1.69 14.37 14.43
C GLY A 129 -3.19 14.15 14.48
N VAL A 130 -3.84 13.93 13.34
CA VAL A 130 -5.25 13.56 13.26
C VAL A 130 -5.43 12.13 13.73
N ARG A 131 -6.30 11.93 14.74
CA ARG A 131 -6.58 10.57 15.25
C ARG A 131 -7.51 9.83 14.30
N LEU A 132 -7.09 8.64 13.87
CA LEU A 132 -7.88 7.81 12.96
C LEU A 132 -8.63 6.73 13.72
N TYR A 133 -9.91 6.57 13.42
CA TYR A 133 -10.73 5.48 13.94
C TYR A 133 -11.43 4.79 12.78
N VAL A 134 -11.88 3.57 13.00
CA VAL A 134 -12.65 2.80 12.03
C VAL A 134 -14.00 2.45 12.63
N TYR A 135 -15.06 2.57 11.85
CA TYR A 135 -16.41 2.14 12.21
C TYR A 135 -17.03 1.36 11.07
N SER A 136 -17.09 0.03 11.23
CA SER A 136 -17.57 -0.89 10.20
C SER A 136 -18.57 -1.90 10.77
N SER A 137 -19.34 -2.55 9.90
CA SER A 137 -20.22 -3.66 10.30
C SER A 137 -19.47 -4.97 10.56
N GLY A 138 -18.22 -5.08 10.11
CA GLY A 138 -17.32 -6.17 10.47
C GLY A 138 -16.87 -6.06 11.93
N SER A 139 -16.65 -7.20 12.59
CA SER A 139 -16.23 -7.21 14.00
C SER A 139 -14.87 -6.52 14.20
N VAL A 140 -14.61 -5.99 15.40
CA VAL A 140 -13.29 -5.41 15.74
C VAL A 140 -12.13 -6.38 15.42
N ALA A 141 -12.31 -7.68 15.62
CA ALA A 141 -11.30 -8.68 15.28
C ALA A 141 -11.03 -8.74 13.77
N ALA A 142 -12.08 -8.70 12.93
CA ALA A 142 -11.95 -8.67 11.49
C ALA A 142 -11.29 -7.36 11.00
N GLN A 143 -11.67 -6.23 11.60
CA GLN A 143 -11.03 -4.94 11.31
C GLN A 143 -9.54 -4.93 11.68
N ARG A 144 -9.16 -5.55 12.81
CA ARG A 144 -7.74 -5.68 13.18
C ARG A 144 -6.97 -6.49 12.14
N ALA A 145 -7.50 -7.64 11.76
CA ALA A 145 -6.88 -8.47 10.72
C ALA A 145 -6.78 -7.71 9.39
N TRP A 146 -7.82 -6.96 9.03
CA TRP A 146 -7.84 -6.14 7.81
C TRP A 146 -6.69 -5.13 7.78
N PHE A 147 -6.54 -4.30 8.81
CA PHE A 147 -5.49 -3.28 8.83
C PHE A 147 -4.08 -3.85 9.08
N ALA A 148 -3.95 -5.00 9.75
CA ALA A 148 -2.64 -5.65 9.96
C ALA A 148 -2.05 -6.25 8.67
N HIS A 149 -2.89 -6.59 7.70
CA HIS A 149 -2.52 -7.35 6.51
C HIS A 149 -2.85 -6.58 5.22
N SER A 150 -2.48 -5.30 5.19
CA SER A 150 -2.65 -4.45 4.01
C SER A 150 -1.61 -4.72 2.91
N PRO A 151 -1.83 -4.23 1.68
CA PRO A 151 -0.86 -4.36 0.58
C PRO A 151 0.49 -3.74 0.90
N GLU A 152 0.52 -2.75 1.79
CA GLU A 152 1.72 -2.02 2.21
C GLU A 152 2.17 -2.38 3.63
N GLY A 153 1.73 -3.54 4.14
CA GLY A 153 2.08 -4.04 5.47
C GLY A 153 1.09 -3.64 6.57
N ASP A 154 1.58 -3.61 7.81
CA ASP A 154 0.74 -3.37 8.99
C ASP A 154 0.40 -1.87 9.14
N LEU A 155 -0.89 -1.54 9.07
CA LEU A 155 -1.46 -0.20 9.24
C LEU A 155 -2.11 -0.01 10.62
N LEU A 156 -2.10 -1.01 11.51
CA LEU A 156 -2.72 -0.89 12.84
C LEU A 156 -2.13 0.24 13.67
N GLY A 157 -0.84 0.55 13.47
CA GLY A 157 -0.18 1.68 14.13
C GLY A 157 -0.81 3.04 13.82
N LEU A 158 -1.53 3.17 12.69
CA LEU A 158 -2.20 4.41 12.31
C LEU A 158 -3.55 4.60 13.04
N VAL A 159 -4.17 3.51 13.48
CA VAL A 159 -5.56 3.51 13.97
C VAL A 159 -5.61 3.60 15.48
N SER A 160 -6.23 4.67 15.99
CA SER A 160 -6.43 4.96 17.41
C SER A 160 -7.57 4.15 18.06
N GLY A 161 -8.48 3.59 17.27
CA GLY A 161 -9.54 2.71 17.78
C GLY A 161 -10.46 2.14 16.70
N LEU A 162 -11.11 1.03 17.04
CA LEU A 162 -11.95 0.24 16.13
C LEU A 162 -13.34 0.05 16.74
N TYR A 163 -14.36 0.34 15.94
CA TYR A 163 -15.76 0.30 16.35
C TYR A 163 -16.56 -0.61 15.43
N ASP A 164 -17.44 -1.41 16.01
CA ASP A 164 -18.37 -2.28 15.29
C ASP A 164 -19.78 -2.15 15.84
N THR A 165 -20.71 -2.95 15.30
CA THR A 165 -22.11 -2.88 15.73
C THR A 165 -22.36 -3.40 17.15
N GLU A 166 -21.41 -4.12 17.74
CA GLU A 166 -21.52 -4.61 19.12
C GLU A 166 -21.06 -3.54 20.11
N ASN A 167 -19.93 -2.90 19.85
CA ASN A 167 -19.34 -1.94 20.77
C ASN A 167 -19.84 -0.51 20.57
N ALA A 168 -20.31 -0.13 19.37
CA ALA A 168 -20.86 1.21 19.09
C ALA A 168 -22.39 1.18 18.94
N GLY A 169 -22.94 0.19 18.25
CA GLY A 169 -24.36 0.08 17.91
C GLY A 169 -24.59 0.10 16.39
N PRO A 170 -25.84 0.18 15.90
CA PRO A 170 -26.11 0.20 14.46
C PRO A 170 -25.56 1.46 13.76
N LYS A 171 -25.06 1.32 12.53
CA LYS A 171 -24.44 2.44 11.77
C LYS A 171 -25.41 3.54 11.32
N GLN A 172 -26.71 3.29 11.32
CA GLN A 172 -27.71 4.30 10.95
C GLN A 172 -28.42 4.93 12.16
N GLU A 173 -27.88 4.73 13.35
CA GLU A 173 -28.45 5.27 14.60
C GLU A 173 -27.52 6.34 15.19
N ALA A 174 -28.06 7.54 15.42
CA ALA A 174 -27.28 8.67 15.95
C ALA A 174 -26.65 8.39 17.32
N ASP A 175 -27.29 7.53 18.14
CA ASP A 175 -26.76 7.13 19.44
C ASP A 175 -25.44 6.37 19.34
N SER A 176 -25.21 5.62 18.26
CA SER A 176 -23.94 4.92 18.02
C SER A 176 -22.79 5.92 17.87
N TYR A 177 -23.00 7.01 17.13
CA TYR A 177 -22.02 8.08 16.97
C TYR A 177 -21.80 8.86 18.27
N ARG A 178 -22.86 9.12 19.07
CA ARG A 178 -22.70 9.73 20.41
C ARG A 178 -21.84 8.85 21.33
N LYS A 179 -22.02 7.53 21.26
CA LYS A 179 -21.22 6.56 22.01
C LYS A 179 -19.77 6.56 21.56
N ILE A 180 -19.50 6.58 20.25
CA ILE A 180 -18.13 6.68 19.71
C ILE A 180 -17.48 7.99 20.16
N ALA A 181 -18.14 9.14 20.03
CA ALA A 181 -17.59 10.43 20.46
C ALA A 181 -17.23 10.45 21.96
N SER A 182 -18.10 9.85 22.79
CA SER A 182 -17.83 9.69 24.22
C SER A 182 -16.61 8.80 24.50
N SER A 183 -16.44 7.74 23.71
CA SER A 183 -15.29 6.80 23.80
C SER A 183 -13.98 7.44 23.36
N THR A 184 -13.98 8.24 22.29
CA THR A 184 -12.78 8.92 21.77
C THR A 184 -12.38 10.15 22.59
N GLY A 185 -13.30 10.71 23.37
CA GLY A 185 -13.12 11.97 24.09
C GLY A 185 -12.99 13.19 23.17
N VAL A 186 -13.38 13.07 21.90
CA VAL A 186 -13.37 14.17 20.92
C VAL A 186 -14.74 14.82 20.91
N ALA A 187 -14.78 16.16 20.86
CA ALA A 187 -16.04 16.88 20.70
C ALA A 187 -16.71 16.51 19.35
N PRO A 188 -18.04 16.27 19.31
CA PRO A 188 -18.75 15.89 18.08
C PRO A 188 -18.43 16.76 16.86
N GLU A 189 -18.38 18.07 17.01
CA GLU A 189 -18.10 19.04 15.96
C GLU A 189 -16.65 19.00 15.42
N ARG A 190 -15.76 18.32 16.15
CA ARG A 190 -14.35 18.04 15.82
C ARG A 190 -14.14 16.60 15.33
N LEU A 191 -15.21 15.84 15.08
CA LEU A 191 -15.18 14.53 14.45
C LEU A 191 -15.67 14.62 13.00
N LEU A 192 -14.94 13.99 12.09
CA LEU A 192 -15.34 13.79 10.71
C LEU A 192 -15.62 12.30 10.47
N PHE A 193 -16.80 11.98 9.94
CA PHE A 193 -17.14 10.64 9.47
C PHE A 193 -17.15 10.57 7.95
N LEU A 194 -16.49 9.54 7.41
CA LEU A 194 -16.43 9.24 5.98
C LEU A 194 -17.13 7.90 5.70
N SER A 195 -18.12 7.91 4.81
CA SER A 195 -18.83 6.70 4.37
C SER A 195 -19.41 6.92 2.97
N ASP A 196 -19.61 5.83 2.23
CA ASP A 196 -20.33 5.81 0.95
C ASP A 196 -21.86 5.72 1.13
N ARG A 197 -22.37 5.55 2.37
CA ARG A 197 -23.80 5.33 2.64
C ARG A 197 -24.49 6.57 3.22
N PRO A 198 -25.45 7.20 2.49
CA PRO A 198 -26.13 8.41 2.95
C PRO A 198 -26.78 8.30 4.34
N GLY A 199 -27.46 7.18 4.63
CA GLY A 199 -28.12 6.98 5.92
C GLY A 199 -27.16 6.92 7.12
N GLU A 200 -25.91 6.51 6.91
CA GLU A 200 -24.89 6.53 7.96
C GLU A 200 -24.38 7.97 8.20
N LEU A 201 -24.22 8.74 7.12
CA LEU A 201 -23.86 10.14 7.20
C LEU A 201 -24.95 10.96 7.90
N ASP A 202 -26.24 10.69 7.62
CA ASP A 202 -27.38 11.32 8.29
C ASP A 202 -27.34 11.10 9.81
N ALA A 203 -27.07 9.86 10.23
CA ALA A 203 -26.94 9.51 11.64
C ALA A 203 -25.76 10.21 12.31
N ALA A 204 -24.60 10.30 11.64
CA ALA A 204 -23.45 11.06 12.12
C ALA A 204 -23.77 12.55 12.29
N ARG A 205 -24.41 13.17 11.29
CA ARG A 205 -24.83 14.59 11.36
C ARG A 205 -25.84 14.83 12.48
N ALA A 206 -26.79 13.92 12.69
CA ALA A 206 -27.75 14.00 13.80
C ALA A 206 -27.09 13.86 15.19
N ALA A 207 -25.89 13.30 15.25
CA ALA A 207 -25.04 13.27 16.46
C ALA A 207 -24.14 14.51 16.60
N GLY A 208 -24.22 15.47 15.68
CA GLY A 208 -23.43 16.71 15.69
C GLY A 208 -22.07 16.60 15.01
N TRP A 209 -21.82 15.50 14.28
CA TRP A 209 -20.54 15.28 13.60
C TRP A 209 -20.51 15.98 12.25
N ARG A 210 -19.30 16.21 11.75
CA ARG A 210 -19.08 16.47 10.32
C ARG A 210 -19.18 15.14 9.58
N ALA A 211 -19.85 15.14 8.44
CA ALA A 211 -20.06 13.94 7.64
C ALA A 211 -19.85 14.28 6.16
N VAL A 212 -19.05 13.47 5.48
CA VAL A 212 -18.74 13.62 4.05
C VAL A 212 -18.91 12.27 3.36
N GLY A 213 -19.64 12.28 2.25
CA GLY A 213 -19.81 11.12 1.40
C GLY A 213 -18.56 10.81 0.59
N VAL A 214 -18.20 9.52 0.48
CA VAL A 214 -17.14 9.06 -0.40
C VAL A 214 -17.77 8.30 -1.57
N ARG A 215 -17.67 8.87 -2.77
CA ARG A 215 -18.22 8.31 -4.00
C ARG A 215 -17.12 7.62 -4.80
N ARG A 216 -17.06 6.30 -4.71
CA ARG A 216 -16.13 5.50 -5.51
C ARG A 216 -16.81 5.01 -6.79
N ALA A 217 -16.17 5.24 -7.94
CA ALA A 217 -16.69 4.76 -9.21
C ALA A 217 -16.79 3.23 -9.22
N GLY A 218 -17.95 2.69 -9.61
CA GLY A 218 -18.20 1.25 -9.66
C GLY A 218 -18.68 0.62 -8.35
N GLU A 219 -18.74 1.37 -7.25
CA GLU A 219 -19.31 0.87 -6.00
C GLU A 219 -20.85 0.95 -5.98
N PRO A 220 -21.53 0.11 -5.19
CA PRO A 220 -23.00 0.06 -5.17
C PRO A 220 -23.69 1.39 -4.88
N TYR A 221 -23.04 2.27 -4.11
CA TYR A 221 -23.57 3.57 -3.71
C TYR A 221 -22.96 4.75 -4.48
N ALA A 222 -22.26 4.49 -5.61
CA ALA A 222 -21.66 5.55 -6.43
C ALA A 222 -22.69 6.60 -6.90
N ASP A 223 -23.88 6.14 -7.31
CA ASP A 223 -24.96 6.99 -7.82
C ASP A 223 -26.00 7.34 -6.75
N ALA A 224 -25.72 7.07 -5.48
CA ALA A 224 -26.65 7.38 -4.39
C ALA A 224 -26.87 8.89 -4.24
N ASP A 225 -28.06 9.26 -3.79
CA ASP A 225 -28.37 10.64 -3.40
C ASP A 225 -27.84 10.90 -1.99
N PHE A 226 -26.79 11.72 -1.91
CA PHE A 226 -26.18 12.15 -0.66
C PHE A 226 -26.87 13.38 -0.07
N GLY A 227 -27.96 13.87 -0.67
CA GLY A 227 -28.68 15.05 -0.20
C GLY A 227 -27.76 16.27 -0.05
N ASP A 228 -27.83 16.92 1.11
CA ASP A 228 -26.98 18.07 1.45
C ASP A 228 -25.60 17.68 1.99
N HIS A 229 -25.26 16.38 2.02
CA HIS A 229 -23.92 15.97 2.42
C HIS A 229 -22.89 16.41 1.38
N PRO A 230 -21.78 17.02 1.80
CA PRO A 230 -20.61 17.13 0.94
C PRO A 230 -20.16 15.75 0.45
N VAL A 231 -19.61 15.67 -0.76
CA VAL A 231 -19.15 14.42 -1.38
C VAL A 231 -17.79 14.62 -2.02
N VAL A 232 -16.92 13.60 -1.90
CA VAL A 232 -15.64 13.49 -2.60
C VAL A 232 -15.58 12.20 -3.43
N ALA A 233 -14.71 12.15 -4.44
CA ALA A 233 -14.48 10.94 -5.22
C ALA A 233 -13.31 10.08 -4.70
N ASP A 234 -12.41 10.71 -3.96
CA ASP A 234 -11.18 10.16 -3.42
C ASP A 234 -10.82 10.90 -2.13
N LEU A 235 -9.93 10.31 -1.32
CA LEU A 235 -9.50 10.93 -0.06
C LEU A 235 -8.46 12.04 -0.25
N GLU A 236 -7.87 12.18 -1.45
CA GLU A 236 -6.90 13.26 -1.74
C GLU A 236 -7.57 14.64 -1.71
N GLN A 237 -8.88 14.70 -1.92
CA GLN A 237 -9.70 15.92 -1.82
C GLN A 237 -9.81 16.50 -0.39
N PHE A 238 -9.28 15.81 0.63
CA PHE A 238 -9.16 16.31 2.00
C PHE A 238 -7.74 16.85 2.27
N MET A 239 -7.66 18.14 2.61
CA MET A 239 -6.42 18.87 2.89
C MET A 239 -6.27 19.15 4.38
N THR A 240 -5.03 19.13 4.91
CA THR A 240 -4.69 19.68 6.23
C THR A 240 -4.25 21.15 6.11
N GLY A 241 -4.98 22.06 6.77
CA GLY A 241 -4.74 23.50 6.87
C GLY A 241 -3.56 23.99 7.72
N THR A 242 -2.31 23.62 7.40
CA THR A 242 -1.14 24.49 7.66
C THR A 242 -0.25 24.56 6.42
N THR A 243 -0.74 25.23 5.37
CA THR A 243 -0.29 26.56 4.90
C THR A 243 -0.77 26.80 3.46
N ALA A 244 -1.36 27.99 3.27
CA ALA A 244 -1.40 28.81 2.05
C ALA A 244 -1.70 28.17 0.69
N VAL A 245 -2.56 28.84 -0.08
CA VAL A 245 -2.56 28.72 -1.54
C VAL A 245 -1.12 28.93 -2.04
N THR A 246 -0.49 27.84 -2.42
CA THR A 246 0.61 27.79 -3.36
C THR A 246 0.58 26.41 -3.98
N SER A 247 0.72 26.39 -5.31
CA SER A 247 1.28 25.29 -6.09
C SER A 247 1.72 24.08 -5.28
N VAL A 248 1.15 22.92 -5.58
CA VAL A 248 1.84 21.65 -5.59
C VAL A 248 2.91 21.47 -4.51
N SER A 249 2.53 20.88 -3.37
CA SER A 249 3.34 20.66 -2.16
C SER A 249 4.85 20.68 -2.42
N ALA A 250 5.51 21.75 -1.94
CA ALA A 250 6.95 21.83 -1.95
C ALA A 250 7.50 20.92 -0.85
N VAL A 251 8.28 19.92 -1.25
CA VAL A 251 9.03 19.03 -0.34
C VAL A 251 9.70 19.84 0.78
N THR A 252 9.40 19.48 2.03
CA THR A 252 9.93 20.18 3.20
C THR A 252 11.36 19.73 3.54
N ALA A 253 12.04 20.48 4.41
CA ALA A 253 13.34 20.08 4.91
C ALA A 253 13.27 18.78 5.76
N ALA A 254 12.16 18.57 6.46
CA ALA A 254 11.94 17.37 7.27
C ALA A 254 11.76 16.12 6.38
N ASP A 255 10.95 16.23 5.31
CA ASP A 255 10.78 15.13 4.34
C ASP A 255 12.12 14.73 3.71
N LEU A 256 12.95 15.73 3.39
CA LEU A 256 14.28 15.51 2.83
C LEU A 256 15.22 14.85 3.84
N GLU A 257 15.16 15.23 5.11
CA GLU A 257 15.97 14.64 6.18
C GLU A 257 15.57 13.19 6.47
N GLU A 258 14.27 12.89 6.52
CA GLU A 258 13.76 11.52 6.71
C GLU A 258 14.16 10.62 5.54
N ALA A 259 13.94 11.08 4.30
CA ALA A 259 14.40 10.38 3.11
C ALA A 259 15.91 10.18 3.11
N GLY A 260 16.65 11.19 3.59
CA GLY A 260 18.09 11.11 3.78
C GLY A 260 18.50 10.01 4.75
N ALA A 261 17.80 9.84 5.87
CA ALA A 261 18.09 8.79 6.84
C ALA A 261 17.89 7.39 6.24
N VAL A 262 16.82 7.20 5.46
CA VAL A 262 16.56 5.93 4.74
C VAL A 262 17.66 5.66 3.71
N LEU A 263 18.00 6.65 2.89
CA LEU A 263 19.03 6.51 1.86
C LEU A 263 20.42 6.25 2.45
N ALA A 264 20.75 6.88 3.57
CA ALA A 264 21.99 6.64 4.30
C ALA A 264 22.07 5.20 4.82
N ALA A 265 20.99 4.68 5.41
CA ALA A 265 20.93 3.32 5.91
C ALA A 265 21.08 2.28 4.78
N GLU A 266 20.40 2.47 3.66
CA GLU A 266 20.52 1.57 2.50
C GLU A 266 21.90 1.65 1.84
N ALA A 267 22.46 2.85 1.72
CA ALA A 267 23.82 3.05 1.20
C ALA A 267 24.87 2.35 2.07
N ALA A 268 24.77 2.48 3.40
CA ALA A 268 25.63 1.77 4.33
C ALA A 268 25.52 0.24 4.19
N ARG A 269 24.30 -0.26 3.96
CA ARG A 269 24.06 -1.68 3.73
C ARG A 269 24.73 -2.18 2.44
N PHE A 270 24.51 -1.51 1.31
CA PHE A 270 25.14 -1.89 0.05
C PHE A 270 26.66 -1.71 0.07
N ALA A 271 27.17 -0.71 0.79
CA ALA A 271 28.60 -0.55 1.04
C ALA A 271 29.16 -1.74 1.84
N SER A 272 28.42 -2.26 2.83
CA SER A 272 28.82 -3.46 3.61
C SER A 272 28.92 -4.73 2.76
N PHE A 273 28.17 -4.82 1.65
CA PHE A 273 28.29 -5.89 0.66
C PHE A 273 29.41 -5.64 -0.36
N GLY A 274 30.01 -4.45 -0.34
CA GLY A 274 31.02 -4.00 -1.29
C GLY A 274 30.47 -3.63 -2.66
N TRP A 275 29.18 -3.29 -2.76
CA TRP A 275 28.49 -2.91 -4.00
C TRP A 275 28.59 -1.41 -4.32
N MET A 276 28.89 -0.59 -3.32
CA MET A 276 29.10 0.86 -3.44
C MET A 276 30.50 1.24 -2.95
N ARG A 277 31.54 0.79 -3.66
CA ARG A 277 32.94 1.01 -3.23
C ARG A 277 33.37 2.47 -3.44
N GLY A 278 34.05 3.03 -2.46
CA GLY A 278 34.50 4.43 -2.49
C GLY A 278 33.31 5.37 -2.63
N THR A 279 33.34 6.26 -3.62
CA THR A 279 32.26 7.24 -3.86
C THR A 279 31.25 6.81 -4.92
N SER A 280 31.27 5.53 -5.30
CA SER A 280 30.54 5.03 -6.47
C SER A 280 29.10 4.63 -6.15
N GLY A 281 28.21 4.78 -7.13
CA GLY A 281 26.78 4.48 -7.01
C GLY A 281 26.00 5.61 -6.37
N ASN A 282 24.69 5.54 -6.48
CA ASN A 282 23.77 6.49 -5.87
C ASN A 282 22.38 5.86 -5.69
N LEU A 283 21.65 6.39 -4.73
CA LEU A 283 20.30 5.96 -4.40
C LEU A 283 19.36 7.17 -4.47
N SER A 284 18.09 6.93 -4.75
CA SER A 284 17.06 7.98 -4.68
C SER A 284 15.72 7.51 -4.14
N LEU A 285 14.98 8.44 -3.55
CA LEU A 285 13.57 8.31 -3.18
C LEU A 285 12.74 9.42 -3.82
N VAL A 286 11.55 9.09 -4.30
CA VAL A 286 10.57 10.06 -4.81
C VAL A 286 9.81 10.65 -3.61
N LEU A 287 9.81 11.98 -3.52
CA LEU A 287 9.16 12.74 -2.43
C LEU A 287 7.90 13.48 -2.89
N SER A 288 7.78 13.73 -4.19
CA SER A 288 6.56 14.23 -4.82
C SER A 288 6.54 13.83 -6.30
N ARG A 289 5.37 13.62 -6.89
CA ARG A 289 5.22 13.22 -8.31
C ARG A 289 4.85 14.36 -9.24
N ASP A 290 4.11 15.33 -8.72
CA ASP A 290 3.81 16.58 -9.40
C ASP A 290 4.20 17.68 -8.43
N PRO A 291 5.09 18.64 -8.80
CA PRO A 291 6.14 18.36 -9.75
C PRO A 291 7.01 17.23 -9.20
N LEU A 292 7.58 16.40 -10.08
CA LEU A 292 8.45 15.30 -9.65
C LEU A 292 9.63 15.86 -8.82
N ARG A 293 9.80 15.33 -7.62
CA ARG A 293 10.87 15.64 -6.67
C ARG A 293 11.48 14.36 -6.14
N LEU A 294 12.80 14.30 -6.11
CA LEU A 294 13.53 13.15 -5.57
C LEU A 294 14.58 13.61 -4.56
N ALA A 295 14.74 12.90 -3.46
CA ALA A 295 15.97 12.92 -2.69
C ALA A 295 16.98 11.99 -3.36
N VAL A 296 18.19 12.47 -3.65
CA VAL A 296 19.26 11.68 -4.26
C VAL A 296 20.52 11.78 -3.40
N THR A 297 21.18 10.67 -3.12
CA THR A 297 22.43 10.68 -2.34
C THR A 297 23.48 11.60 -2.98
N ALA A 298 24.17 12.39 -2.16
CA ALA A 298 25.20 13.33 -2.61
C ALA A 298 26.35 12.63 -3.34
N SER A 299 26.91 13.30 -4.35
CA SER A 299 28.08 12.80 -5.09
C SER A 299 29.38 12.99 -4.31
N GLY A 300 30.40 12.17 -4.59
CA GLY A 300 31.75 12.35 -4.05
C GLY A 300 31.93 12.02 -2.56
N ARG A 301 30.91 11.47 -1.89
CA ARG A 301 31.00 10.97 -0.52
C ARG A 301 31.06 9.46 -0.48
N ASP A 302 31.74 8.92 0.53
CA ASP A 302 31.72 7.49 0.81
C ASP A 302 30.30 7.06 1.17
N LYS A 303 29.78 6.05 0.46
CA LYS A 303 28.40 5.60 0.61
C LYS A 303 28.17 4.84 1.91
N GLY A 304 29.24 4.32 2.52
CA GLY A 304 29.21 3.70 3.84
C GLY A 304 29.04 4.68 5.00
N GLU A 305 29.34 5.96 4.78
CA GLU A 305 29.43 6.99 5.83
C GLU A 305 28.40 8.12 5.67
N LEU A 306 27.40 7.94 4.79
CA LEU A 306 26.35 8.94 4.61
C LEU A 306 25.54 9.13 5.89
N THR A 307 25.12 10.37 6.10
CA THR A 307 24.16 10.78 7.12
C THR A 307 22.86 11.23 6.46
N SER A 308 21.81 11.48 7.27
CA SER A 308 20.55 12.03 6.79
C SER A 308 20.69 13.35 6.02
N SER A 309 21.76 14.10 6.27
CA SER A 309 22.03 15.37 5.59
C SER A 309 22.74 15.22 4.23
N ASP A 310 23.19 14.02 3.87
CA ASP A 310 24.00 13.76 2.68
C ASP A 310 23.17 13.41 1.44
N VAL A 311 22.05 14.11 1.28
CA VAL A 311 21.14 14.01 0.14
C VAL A 311 20.88 15.37 -0.49
N VAL A 312 20.54 15.35 -1.77
CA VAL A 312 20.22 16.54 -2.57
C VAL A 312 18.81 16.35 -3.12
N LEU A 313 17.96 17.35 -2.91
CA LEU A 313 16.64 17.40 -3.54
C LEU A 313 16.81 17.75 -5.03
N THR A 314 16.18 16.97 -5.90
CA THR A 314 16.21 17.19 -7.35
C THR A 314 14.82 17.27 -7.94
N ASP A 315 14.68 17.96 -9.08
CA ASP A 315 13.45 18.00 -9.87
C ASP A 315 13.31 16.79 -10.82
N GLY A 316 12.26 16.79 -11.63
CA GLY A 316 12.02 15.77 -12.65
C GLY A 316 13.05 15.73 -13.78
N ALA A 317 13.92 16.73 -13.92
CA ALA A 317 15.05 16.70 -14.85
C ALA A 317 16.36 16.23 -14.17
N GLY A 318 16.34 15.97 -12.86
CA GLY A 318 17.52 15.66 -12.06
C GLY A 318 18.36 16.88 -11.68
N ALA A 319 17.84 18.09 -11.89
CA ALA A 319 18.51 19.32 -11.47
C ALA A 319 18.25 19.60 -9.98
N ALA A 320 19.23 20.19 -9.31
CA ALA A 320 19.12 20.51 -7.89
C ALA A 320 17.98 21.51 -7.61
N VAL A 321 17.16 21.22 -6.61
CA VAL A 321 16.16 22.15 -6.07
C VAL A 321 16.62 22.56 -4.68
N GLY A 322 17.47 23.59 -4.61
CA GLY A 322 18.08 24.08 -3.37
C GLY A 322 19.60 23.84 -3.30
N PRO A 323 20.19 23.85 -2.10
CA PRO A 323 21.62 23.72 -1.92
C PRO A 323 22.12 22.30 -2.23
N GLY A 324 23.35 22.21 -2.72
CA GLY A 324 24.01 20.95 -3.05
C GLY A 324 24.22 20.75 -4.54
N ARG A 325 24.97 19.70 -4.88
CA ARG A 325 25.23 19.30 -6.26
C ARG A 325 24.83 17.82 -6.41
N PRO A 326 23.77 17.51 -7.16
CA PRO A 326 23.37 16.13 -7.35
C PRO A 326 24.39 15.37 -8.20
N SER A 327 24.34 14.04 -8.14
CA SER A 327 25.07 13.20 -9.09
C SER A 327 24.64 13.54 -10.53
N ALA A 328 25.54 13.42 -11.50
CA ALA A 328 25.16 13.51 -12.92
C ALA A 328 24.05 12.49 -13.27
N GLU A 329 24.05 11.35 -12.58
CA GLU A 329 23.09 10.27 -12.75
C GLU A 329 21.71 10.57 -12.15
N ALA A 330 21.54 11.68 -11.40
CA ALA A 330 20.23 12.07 -10.88
C ALA A 330 19.18 12.25 -11.98
N ALA A 331 19.59 12.67 -13.18
CA ALA A 331 18.70 12.75 -14.34
C ALA A 331 18.17 11.37 -14.75
N LEU A 332 18.98 10.31 -14.61
CA LEU A 332 18.57 8.94 -14.92
C LEU A 332 17.63 8.39 -13.86
N HIS A 333 17.87 8.67 -12.57
CA HIS A 333 16.93 8.35 -11.48
C HIS A 333 15.56 8.99 -11.71
N ALA A 334 15.52 10.28 -12.03
CA ALA A 334 14.28 10.98 -12.33
C ALA A 334 13.56 10.39 -13.56
N ARG A 335 14.32 9.95 -14.58
CA ARG A 335 13.76 9.30 -15.77
C ARG A 335 13.18 7.92 -15.46
N VAL A 336 13.88 7.10 -14.68
CA VAL A 336 13.36 5.81 -14.19
C VAL A 336 12.05 6.02 -13.42
N ALA A 337 12.03 6.96 -12.47
CA ALA A 337 10.84 7.27 -11.67
C ALA A 337 9.64 7.68 -12.53
N ARG A 338 9.85 8.51 -13.58
CA ARG A 338 8.77 8.90 -14.52
C ARG A 338 8.24 7.74 -15.33
N LEU A 339 9.13 6.95 -15.93
CA LEU A 339 8.75 5.93 -16.92
C LEU A 339 8.12 4.70 -16.26
N THR A 340 8.53 4.40 -15.03
CA THR A 340 8.17 3.14 -14.36
C THR A 340 7.19 3.32 -13.21
N GLY A 341 6.97 4.56 -12.76
CA GLY A 341 6.23 4.83 -11.54
C GLY A 341 6.98 4.42 -10.27
N ALA A 342 8.30 4.14 -10.33
CA ALA A 342 9.08 3.79 -9.15
C ALA A 342 9.05 4.90 -8.08
N GLY A 343 9.01 4.49 -6.80
CA GLY A 343 9.22 5.38 -5.65
C GLY A 343 10.65 5.35 -5.12
N ALA A 344 11.46 4.35 -5.49
CA ALA A 344 12.88 4.28 -5.18
C ALA A 344 13.71 3.71 -6.33
N VAL A 345 14.95 4.19 -6.46
CA VAL A 345 15.91 3.70 -7.45
C VAL A 345 17.28 3.50 -6.79
N VAL A 346 17.85 2.32 -7.02
CA VAL A 346 19.16 1.87 -6.54
C VAL A 346 20.10 1.77 -7.74
N HIS A 347 21.24 2.45 -7.66
CA HIS A 347 22.33 2.25 -8.60
C HIS A 347 23.59 1.79 -7.88
N VAL A 348 24.08 0.61 -8.24
CA VAL A 348 25.25 -0.03 -7.63
C VAL A 348 26.20 -0.63 -8.67
N HIS A 349 27.44 -0.86 -8.25
CA HIS A 349 28.55 -1.30 -9.09
C HIS A 349 29.09 -2.64 -8.60
N THR A 350 28.32 -3.70 -8.82
CA THR A 350 28.76 -5.03 -8.47
C THR A 350 29.71 -5.60 -9.51
N VAL A 351 30.58 -6.53 -9.11
CA VAL A 351 31.49 -7.19 -10.07
C VAL A 351 30.68 -7.97 -11.11
N ALA A 352 29.62 -8.65 -10.69
CA ALA A 352 28.79 -9.44 -11.60
C ALA A 352 28.09 -8.55 -12.63
N SER A 353 27.48 -7.42 -12.23
CA SER A 353 26.83 -6.50 -13.19
C SER A 353 27.80 -5.93 -14.22
N VAL A 354 28.99 -5.53 -13.80
CA VAL A 354 30.02 -4.96 -14.70
C VAL A 354 30.48 -6.01 -15.70
N VAL A 355 30.82 -7.22 -15.22
CA VAL A 355 31.33 -8.30 -16.09
C VAL A 355 30.24 -8.80 -17.03
N MET A 356 29.04 -9.06 -16.53
CA MET A 356 27.95 -9.57 -17.33
C MET A 356 27.45 -8.54 -18.35
N GLY A 357 27.40 -7.26 -17.99
CA GLY A 357 27.07 -6.18 -18.93
C GLY A 357 28.06 -6.06 -20.09
N GLN A 358 29.33 -6.43 -19.90
CA GLN A 358 30.31 -6.49 -21.00
C GLN A 358 30.19 -7.76 -21.84
N ARG A 359 29.81 -8.89 -21.22
CA ARG A 359 29.76 -10.20 -21.88
C ARG A 359 28.46 -10.48 -22.64
N SER A 360 27.36 -9.83 -22.26
CA SER A 360 26.04 -10.04 -22.84
C SER A 360 25.38 -8.70 -23.24
N PRO A 361 25.93 -7.99 -24.24
CA PRO A 361 25.36 -6.72 -24.72
C PRO A 361 23.93 -6.86 -25.27
N GLU A 362 23.49 -8.06 -25.62
CA GLU A 362 22.13 -8.41 -26.04
C GLU A 362 21.11 -8.52 -24.88
N GLY A 363 21.57 -8.46 -23.64
CA GLY A 363 20.76 -8.75 -22.45
C GLY A 363 20.89 -10.19 -21.96
N LEU A 364 20.34 -10.48 -20.79
CA LEU A 364 20.41 -11.79 -20.15
C LEU A 364 19.01 -12.35 -19.97
N VAL A 365 18.80 -13.60 -20.39
CA VAL A 365 17.52 -14.30 -20.21
C VAL A 365 17.62 -15.22 -19.00
N PHE A 366 16.69 -15.07 -18.06
CA PHE A 366 16.54 -15.94 -16.91
C PHE A 366 15.23 -16.71 -17.01
N GLU A 367 15.30 -18.03 -16.83
CA GLU A 367 14.15 -18.94 -16.95
C GLU A 367 14.26 -20.05 -15.92
N GLY A 368 13.12 -20.44 -15.32
CA GLY A 368 13.05 -21.60 -14.43
C GLY A 368 13.73 -21.42 -13.07
N LEU A 369 13.91 -20.18 -12.60
CA LEU A 369 14.59 -19.88 -11.34
C LEU A 369 13.60 -19.37 -10.28
N GLU A 370 13.58 -20.00 -9.10
CA GLU A 370 12.70 -19.63 -7.98
C GLU A 370 12.92 -18.17 -7.51
N MET A 371 14.14 -17.67 -7.65
CA MET A 371 14.50 -16.29 -7.29
C MET A 371 13.73 -15.24 -8.11
N LEU A 372 13.15 -15.59 -9.27
CA LEU A 372 12.34 -14.68 -10.09
C LEU A 372 11.07 -14.20 -9.37
N LYS A 373 10.56 -14.96 -8.39
CA LYS A 373 9.43 -14.52 -7.54
C LYS A 373 9.75 -13.23 -6.78
N GLY A 374 11.02 -13.03 -6.41
CA GLY A 374 11.48 -11.80 -5.75
C GLY A 374 11.39 -10.54 -6.63
N LEU A 375 11.12 -10.69 -7.93
CA LEU A 375 10.89 -9.58 -8.87
C LEU A 375 9.40 -9.33 -9.15
N GLY A 376 8.49 -10.04 -8.45
CA GLY A 376 7.04 -9.88 -8.58
C GLY A 376 6.37 -10.86 -9.55
N HIS A 377 7.05 -11.93 -9.96
CA HIS A 377 6.47 -12.97 -10.82
C HIS A 377 5.78 -14.07 -9.99
N PRO A 378 4.54 -14.48 -10.33
CA PRO A 378 3.77 -15.43 -9.53
C PRO A 378 4.31 -16.87 -9.64
N THR A 379 5.05 -17.19 -10.70
CA THR A 379 5.59 -18.53 -10.96
C THR A 379 7.06 -18.44 -11.40
N HIS A 380 7.81 -19.54 -11.28
CA HIS A 380 9.16 -19.66 -11.82
C HIS A 380 9.18 -20.10 -13.29
N GLU A 381 8.02 -20.44 -13.87
CA GLU A 381 7.82 -20.77 -15.29
C GLU A 381 7.71 -19.51 -16.17
N VAL A 382 8.42 -18.45 -15.79
CA VAL A 382 8.51 -17.21 -16.55
C VAL A 382 9.91 -17.09 -17.14
N SER A 383 9.97 -16.57 -18.37
CA SER A 383 11.21 -16.16 -19.01
C SER A 383 11.27 -14.63 -18.94
N VAL A 384 12.28 -14.10 -18.27
CA VAL A 384 12.46 -12.65 -18.11
C VAL A 384 13.81 -12.23 -18.64
N THR A 385 13.83 -11.10 -19.34
CA THR A 385 15.07 -10.54 -19.90
C THR A 385 15.53 -9.37 -19.04
N LEU A 386 16.75 -9.46 -18.52
CA LEU A 386 17.50 -8.33 -17.96
C LEU A 386 18.18 -7.56 -19.10
N PRO A 387 17.66 -6.38 -19.47
CA PRO A 387 18.26 -5.58 -20.53
C PRO A 387 19.66 -5.10 -20.14
N VAL A 388 20.54 -5.08 -21.13
CA VAL A 388 21.87 -4.48 -21.06
C VAL A 388 21.92 -3.35 -22.06
N ILE A 389 22.30 -2.15 -21.62
CA ILE A 389 22.44 -0.98 -22.48
C ILE A 389 23.89 -0.52 -22.55
N ALA A 390 24.31 -0.04 -23.73
CA ALA A 390 25.64 0.52 -23.90
C ALA A 390 25.82 1.79 -23.06
N ASN A 391 26.96 1.90 -22.36
CA ASN A 391 27.28 3.07 -21.55
C ASN A 391 27.44 4.34 -22.40
N SER A 392 27.21 5.49 -21.77
CA SER A 392 27.39 6.83 -22.35
C SER A 392 27.71 7.82 -21.23
N GLN A 393 28.63 8.74 -21.51
CA GLN A 393 28.88 9.89 -20.62
C GLN A 393 27.80 10.97 -20.76
N ASP A 394 26.98 10.91 -21.82
CA ASP A 394 25.81 11.75 -22.00
C ASP A 394 24.57 11.07 -21.39
N MET A 395 24.03 11.69 -20.34
CA MET A 395 22.86 11.19 -19.60
C MET A 395 21.56 11.23 -20.41
N THR A 396 21.47 12.09 -21.43
CA THR A 396 20.34 12.11 -22.35
C THR A 396 20.35 10.83 -23.18
N VAL A 397 21.50 10.52 -23.80
CA VAL A 397 21.69 9.31 -24.60
C VAL A 397 21.51 8.05 -23.76
N LEU A 398 22.05 8.03 -22.53
CA LEU A 398 21.89 6.90 -21.63
C LEU A 398 20.43 6.72 -21.22
N GLY A 399 19.72 7.82 -20.96
CA GLY A 399 18.30 7.82 -20.65
C GLY A 399 17.43 7.33 -21.80
N ASP A 400 17.71 7.73 -23.04
CA ASP A 400 16.97 7.27 -24.22
C ASP A 400 17.16 5.77 -24.45
N ARG A 401 18.37 5.26 -24.21
CA ARG A 401 18.67 3.82 -24.26
C ARG A 401 17.95 3.05 -23.15
N LEU A 402 17.91 3.58 -21.93
CA LEU A 402 17.17 2.97 -20.82
C LEU A 402 15.69 2.87 -21.15
N GLU A 403 15.08 3.95 -21.63
CA GLU A 403 13.66 3.99 -21.99
C GLU A 403 13.32 2.97 -23.08
N ALA A 404 14.14 2.90 -24.13
CA ALA A 404 13.97 1.93 -25.21
C ALA A 404 14.17 0.47 -24.77
N ALA A 405 14.92 0.24 -23.68
CA ALA A 405 15.27 -1.09 -23.19
C ALA A 405 14.35 -1.58 -22.05
N LEU A 406 13.37 -0.79 -21.61
CA LEU A 406 12.45 -1.21 -20.55
C LEU A 406 11.73 -2.49 -20.94
N ALA A 407 11.89 -3.52 -20.11
CA ALA A 407 11.26 -4.83 -20.30
C ALA A 407 10.16 -5.03 -19.25
N PRO A 408 8.91 -5.34 -19.65
CA PRO A 408 7.83 -5.63 -18.71
C PRO A 408 8.23 -6.75 -17.73
N GLY A 409 8.00 -6.52 -16.44
CA GLY A 409 8.31 -7.49 -15.38
C GLY A 409 9.79 -7.58 -15.00
N MET A 410 10.69 -6.80 -15.61
CA MET A 410 12.07 -6.68 -15.16
C MET A 410 12.33 -5.29 -14.57
N PRO A 411 12.44 -5.15 -13.23
CA PRO A 411 12.62 -3.85 -12.59
C PRO A 411 14.09 -3.40 -12.55
N ALA A 412 14.87 -3.73 -13.57
CA ALA A 412 16.29 -3.46 -13.63
C ALA A 412 16.84 -3.32 -15.05
N VAL A 413 17.93 -2.56 -15.18
CA VAL A 413 18.74 -2.42 -16.40
C VAL A 413 20.22 -2.44 -16.02
N VAL A 414 21.03 -3.20 -16.74
CA VAL A 414 22.49 -3.16 -16.65
C VAL A 414 23.02 -2.12 -17.63
N VAL A 415 23.92 -1.26 -17.18
CA VAL A 415 24.70 -0.37 -18.04
C VAL A 415 26.08 -1.00 -18.24
N ALA A 416 26.39 -1.40 -19.47
CA ALA A 416 27.58 -2.18 -19.80
C ALA A 416 28.88 -1.52 -19.31
N GLY A 417 29.66 -2.24 -18.50
CA GLY A 417 30.91 -1.72 -17.94
C GLY A 417 30.74 -0.62 -16.90
N HIS A 418 29.52 -0.37 -16.40
CA HIS A 418 29.24 0.63 -15.39
C HIS A 418 28.65 -0.04 -14.14
N GLY A 419 27.45 -0.61 -14.23
CA GLY A 419 26.76 -1.27 -13.12
C GLY A 419 25.28 -1.53 -13.42
N ILE A 420 24.46 -1.56 -12.39
CA ILE A 420 23.02 -1.83 -12.48
C ILE A 420 22.18 -0.71 -11.90
N TYR A 421 21.07 -0.42 -12.56
CA TYR A 421 19.96 0.38 -12.06
C TYR A 421 18.80 -0.55 -11.76
N VAL A 422 18.26 -0.47 -10.55
CA VAL A 422 17.15 -1.29 -10.07
C VAL A 422 16.13 -0.40 -9.37
N TRP A 423 14.83 -0.67 -9.53
CA TRP A 423 13.79 0.20 -8.97
C TRP A 423 12.66 -0.56 -8.29
N GLY A 424 11.95 0.12 -7.40
CA GLY A 424 10.85 -0.41 -6.58
C GLY A 424 9.83 0.67 -6.21
N ALA A 425 8.70 0.25 -5.65
CA ALA A 425 7.68 1.14 -5.11
C ALA A 425 8.22 1.95 -3.91
N ASP A 426 9.12 1.35 -3.14
CA ASP A 426 9.80 1.99 -2.00
C ASP A 426 11.26 1.50 -1.87
N ALA A 427 11.99 2.05 -0.89
CA ALA A 427 13.39 1.73 -0.63
C ALA A 427 13.60 0.23 -0.38
N ARG A 428 12.70 -0.41 0.36
CA ARG A 428 12.79 -1.82 0.77
C ARG A 428 12.58 -2.74 -0.42
N GLU A 429 11.63 -2.43 -1.28
CA GLU A 429 11.37 -3.20 -2.48
C GLU A 429 12.49 -3.05 -3.50
N ALA A 430 12.96 -1.82 -3.76
CA ALA A 430 14.11 -1.58 -4.66
C ALA A 430 15.36 -2.33 -4.17
N ARG A 431 15.55 -2.38 -2.84
CA ARG A 431 16.60 -3.15 -2.20
C ARG A 431 16.48 -4.66 -2.41
N HIS A 432 15.31 -5.25 -2.15
CA HIS A 432 15.11 -6.69 -2.39
C HIS A 432 15.32 -7.05 -3.85
N ARG A 433 14.78 -6.24 -4.77
CA ARG A 433 14.97 -6.44 -6.21
C ARG A 433 16.44 -6.35 -6.60
N ALA A 434 17.21 -5.42 -6.01
CA ALA A 434 18.64 -5.29 -6.28
C ALA A 434 19.41 -6.54 -5.83
N GLU A 435 19.09 -7.10 -4.66
CA GLU A 435 19.70 -8.35 -4.19
C GLU A 435 19.37 -9.55 -5.07
N VAL A 436 18.12 -9.66 -5.52
CA VAL A 436 17.69 -10.75 -6.41
C VAL A 436 18.37 -10.64 -7.76
N VAL A 437 18.40 -9.45 -8.36
CA VAL A 437 19.07 -9.21 -9.65
C VAL A 437 20.58 -9.48 -9.55
N GLU A 438 21.22 -9.05 -8.47
CA GLU A 438 22.64 -9.35 -8.27
C GLU A 438 22.89 -10.85 -8.14
N TRP A 439 22.07 -11.56 -7.35
CA TRP A 439 22.20 -13.01 -7.24
C TRP A 439 22.04 -13.73 -8.59
N LEU A 440 21.11 -13.28 -9.44
CA LEU A 440 20.93 -13.82 -10.79
C LEU A 440 22.16 -13.58 -11.67
N LEU A 441 22.77 -12.39 -11.57
CA LEU A 441 24.01 -12.05 -12.27
C LEU A 441 25.20 -12.87 -11.77
N GLU A 442 25.33 -13.09 -10.46
CA GLU A 442 26.37 -13.95 -9.86
C GLU A 442 26.22 -15.40 -10.30
N LEU A 443 24.99 -15.91 -10.35
CA LEU A 443 24.69 -17.26 -10.84
C LEU A 443 25.12 -17.42 -12.30
N GLU A 444 24.76 -16.47 -13.16
CA GLU A 444 25.12 -16.53 -14.58
C GLU A 444 26.62 -16.33 -14.79
N LEU A 445 27.27 -15.49 -13.99
CA LEU A 445 28.72 -15.35 -13.97
C LEU A 445 29.40 -16.69 -13.60
N ALA A 446 28.86 -17.44 -12.65
CA ALA A 446 29.41 -18.72 -12.22
C ALA A 446 29.17 -19.87 -13.23
N ARG A 447 28.18 -19.74 -14.12
CA ARG A 447 27.87 -20.73 -15.17
C ARG A 447 28.81 -20.66 -16.37
N ARG A 448 29.57 -19.57 -16.52
CA ARG A 448 30.43 -19.29 -17.68
C ARG A 448 31.90 -19.21 -17.29
#